data_AF-A0A8C7Y4C2-F1
#
_entry.id   AF-A0A8C7Y4C2-F1
#
_cell.length_a   1.000
_cell.length_b   1.000
_cell.length_c   1.000
_cell.angle_alpha   90.00
_cell.angle_beta   90.00
_cell.angle_gamma   90.00
#
_symmetry.space_group_name_H-M   'P 1'
#
loop_
_entity.id
_entity.type
_entity.pdbx_description
1 polymer ?
#
loop_
_entity_poly.entity_id
_entity_poly.type
_entity_poly.pdbx_seq_one_letter_code
_entity_poly.pdbx_strand_id
1 'polypeptide(L)'
;MSKFLNVCQHLHSGRNTYRIVAVSFGLLCILQVAVNITLRLSVCKPKSDKSFQQGWVYFGSSLYFISSTKLPWLQSRDDCQQRGADLVIINSKEEQNFMGKFHRLTWIGLTHKAETMKWNWVDGTLLTERFVLLLVNDMKQN
;
A
#
# COMPACT_ATOMS: atom_id res chain seq x y z
N MET A 1 60.23 -13.41 -51.62
CA MET A 1 58.83 -13.79 -51.40
C MET A 1 58.25 -12.90 -50.33
N SER A 2 57.09 -12.37 -50.67
CA SER A 2 56.34 -11.29 -50.03
C SER A 2 56.13 -11.48 -48.54
N LYS A 3 56.28 -10.40 -47.76
CA LYS A 3 55.73 -10.28 -46.41
C LYS A 3 54.95 -8.97 -46.31
N PHE A 4 53.64 -9.10 -46.14
CA PHE A 4 52.75 -8.05 -45.69
C PHE A 4 52.80 -7.99 -44.16
N LEU A 5 52.81 -6.79 -43.58
CA LEU A 5 51.95 -6.50 -42.42
C LEU A 5 51.67 -4.99 -42.33
N ASN A 6 50.41 -4.68 -42.04
CA ASN A 6 49.77 -3.38 -42.18
C ASN A 6 50.18 -2.32 -41.14
N VAL A 7 50.01 -1.08 -41.58
CA VAL A 7 50.19 0.22 -40.90
C VAL A 7 49.05 0.50 -39.91
N CYS A 8 49.35 1.11 -38.74
CA CYS A 8 48.80 2.41 -38.31
C CYS A 8 49.28 2.81 -36.91
N GLN A 9 50.13 3.82 -36.87
CA GLN A 9 50.44 4.61 -35.69
C GLN A 9 49.57 5.88 -35.81
N HIS A 10 48.60 6.10 -34.92
CA HIS A 10 48.08 7.46 -34.71
C HIS A 10 47.53 7.67 -33.29
N LEU A 11 48.19 8.63 -32.65
CA LEU A 11 47.99 9.24 -31.33
C LEU A 11 46.59 9.87 -31.22
N HIS A 12 45.80 9.54 -30.18
CA HIS A 12 44.50 10.20 -29.92
C HIS A 12 44.53 11.03 -28.61
N SER A 13 44.20 12.31 -28.76
CA SER A 13 44.31 13.41 -27.79
C SER A 13 43.48 13.23 -26.51
N GLY A 14 44.15 13.25 -25.35
CA GLY A 14 43.59 12.96 -24.02
C GLY A 14 42.56 13.95 -23.44
N ARG A 15 42.21 15.05 -24.15
CA ARG A 15 41.12 15.96 -23.74
C ARG A 15 39.75 15.50 -24.25
N ASN A 16 39.69 14.83 -25.39
CA ASN A 16 38.43 14.51 -26.06
C ASN A 16 37.81 13.22 -25.53
N THR A 17 38.65 12.24 -25.20
CA THR A 17 38.23 10.98 -24.56
C THR A 17 37.70 11.21 -23.15
N TYR A 18 38.37 12.06 -22.35
CA TYR A 18 37.90 12.44 -21.02
C TYR A 18 36.53 13.13 -21.05
N ARG A 19 36.29 14.01 -22.04
CA ARG A 19 34.98 14.65 -22.24
C ARG A 19 33.89 13.64 -22.52
N ILE A 20 34.15 12.65 -23.39
CA ILE A 20 33.18 11.60 -23.72
C ILE A 20 32.88 10.75 -22.47
N VAL A 21 33.91 10.33 -21.74
CA VAL A 21 33.75 9.53 -20.51
C VAL A 21 32.96 10.30 -19.44
N ALA A 22 33.23 11.60 -19.26
CA ALA A 22 32.50 12.45 -18.33
C ALA A 22 31.01 12.61 -18.71
N VAL A 23 30.72 12.80 -20.00
CA VAL A 23 29.34 12.86 -20.51
C VAL A 23 28.62 11.53 -20.31
N SER A 24 29.27 10.40 -20.61
CA SER A 24 28.70 9.07 -20.42
C SER A 24 28.41 8.77 -18.94
N PHE A 25 29.35 9.07 -18.04
CA PHE A 25 29.15 8.87 -16.61
C PHE A 25 28.06 9.79 -16.05
N GLY A 26 28.01 11.05 -16.49
CA GLY A 26 26.94 11.99 -16.14
C GLY A 26 25.56 11.50 -16.58
N LEU A 27 25.44 11.02 -17.82
CA LEU A 27 24.20 10.43 -18.35
C LEU A 27 23.79 9.18 -17.57
N LEU A 28 24.74 8.29 -17.24
CA LEU A 28 24.47 7.10 -16.42
C LEU A 28 23.98 7.46 -15.01
N CYS A 29 24.58 8.47 -14.37
CA CYS A 29 24.12 8.97 -13.08
C CYS A 29 22.70 9.55 -13.16
N ILE A 30 22.39 10.35 -14.19
CA ILE A 30 21.05 10.89 -14.41
C ILE A 30 20.04 9.77 -14.60
N LEU A 31 20.37 8.76 -15.41
CA LEU A 31 19.52 7.58 -15.62
C LEU A 31 19.30 6.80 -14.33
N GLN A 32 20.34 6.56 -13.53
CA GLN A 32 20.23 5.84 -12.26
C GLN A 32 19.37 6.59 -11.24
N VAL A 33 19.53 7.91 -11.15
CA VAL A 33 18.70 8.78 -10.28
C VAL A 33 17.25 8.79 -10.77
N ALA A 34 17.03 8.94 -12.08
CA ALA A 34 15.69 8.90 -12.66
C ALA A 34 15.00 7.55 -12.42
N VAL A 35 15.71 6.43 -12.56
CA VAL A 35 15.18 5.08 -12.27
C VAL A 35 14.84 4.93 -10.79
N ASN A 36 15.71 5.37 -9.88
CA ASN A 36 15.44 5.31 -8.44
C ASN A 36 14.25 6.21 -8.02
N ILE A 37 14.16 7.42 -8.58
CA ILE A 37 13.02 8.33 -8.37
C ILE A 37 11.75 7.72 -8.95
N THR A 38 11.80 7.19 -10.18
CA THR A 38 10.66 6.54 -10.85
C THR A 38 10.21 5.29 -10.10
N LEU A 39 11.14 4.50 -9.57
CA LEU A 39 10.84 3.32 -8.75
C LEU A 39 10.12 3.76 -7.46
N ARG A 40 10.62 4.77 -6.75
CA ARG A 40 9.94 5.33 -5.56
C ARG A 40 8.58 5.94 -5.88
N LEU A 41 8.45 6.64 -7.00
CA LEU A 41 7.17 7.20 -7.45
C LEU A 41 6.20 6.10 -7.89
N SER A 42 6.67 5.00 -8.47
CA SER A 42 5.81 3.86 -8.85
C SER A 42 5.25 3.10 -7.65
N VAL A 43 6.00 3.05 -6.54
CA VAL A 43 5.53 2.52 -5.26
C VAL A 43 4.45 3.41 -4.63
N CYS A 44 4.49 4.72 -4.91
CA CYS A 44 3.54 5.70 -4.36
C CYS A 44 2.59 6.31 -5.41
N LYS A 45 2.42 5.72 -6.60
CA LYS A 45 1.38 6.18 -7.51
C LYS A 45 0.07 5.60 -6.99
N PRO A 46 -0.88 6.40 -6.45
CA PRO A 46 -2.26 5.98 -6.52
C PRO A 46 -2.52 5.80 -8.02
N LYS A 47 -2.79 4.56 -8.45
CA LYS A 47 -3.45 4.38 -9.74
C LYS A 47 -4.61 5.39 -9.75
N SER A 48 -4.86 6.07 -10.87
CA SER A 48 -6.14 6.74 -11.03
C SER A 48 -7.18 5.62 -11.07
N ASP A 49 -7.56 5.17 -9.89
CA ASP A 49 -8.07 3.84 -9.66
C ASP A 49 -9.58 3.93 -9.75
N LYS A 50 -10.19 2.97 -10.44
CA LYS A 50 -11.65 2.80 -10.46
C LYS A 50 -12.26 2.80 -9.05
N SER A 51 -11.45 2.49 -8.01
CA SER A 51 -11.86 2.52 -6.60
C SER A 51 -12.29 3.91 -6.12
N PHE A 52 -11.67 5.02 -6.55
CA PHE A 52 -12.12 6.35 -6.11
C PHE A 52 -13.49 6.70 -6.70
N GLN A 53 -13.73 6.31 -7.97
CA GLN A 53 -15.03 6.45 -8.60
C GLN A 53 -16.11 5.54 -7.97
N GLN A 54 -15.70 4.50 -7.24
CA GLN A 54 -16.58 3.57 -6.52
C GLN A 54 -16.74 3.92 -5.03
N GLY A 55 -16.25 5.08 -4.57
CA GLY A 55 -16.46 5.54 -3.20
C GLY A 55 -15.48 4.99 -2.16
N TRP A 56 -14.31 4.52 -2.58
CA TRP A 56 -13.24 4.11 -1.66
C TRP A 56 -12.39 5.30 -1.19
N VAL A 57 -11.92 5.26 0.05
CA VAL A 57 -11.14 6.31 0.71
C VAL A 57 -9.82 5.75 1.23
N TYR A 58 -8.71 6.48 1.02
CA TYR A 58 -7.41 6.12 1.57
C TYR A 58 -7.21 6.70 2.98
N PHE A 59 -6.66 5.89 3.87
CA PHE A 59 -6.13 6.33 5.15
C PHE A 59 -4.89 5.52 5.53
N GLY A 60 -3.78 6.20 5.79
CA GLY A 60 -2.48 5.55 5.95
C GLY A 60 -2.07 4.80 4.68
N SER A 61 -1.75 3.51 4.81
CA SER A 61 -1.42 2.60 3.71
C SER A 61 -2.59 1.70 3.27
N SER A 62 -3.80 1.97 3.76
CA SER A 62 -4.97 1.10 3.59
C SER A 62 -6.09 1.82 2.83
N LEU A 63 -6.94 1.04 2.17
CA LEU A 63 -8.10 1.50 1.40
C LEU A 63 -9.38 1.04 2.08
N TYR A 64 -10.33 1.95 2.25
CA TYR A 64 -11.56 1.75 3.01
C TYR A 64 -12.79 2.01 2.15
N PHE A 65 -13.82 1.18 2.31
CA PHE A 65 -15.13 1.41 1.70
C PHE A 65 -16.20 1.40 2.80
N ILE A 66 -17.08 2.39 2.77
CA ILE A 66 -18.16 2.52 3.74
C ILE A 66 -19.46 2.33 3.00
N SER A 67 -20.05 1.15 3.17
CA SER A 67 -21.34 0.84 2.57
C SER A 67 -22.44 1.76 3.12
N SER A 68 -23.33 2.22 2.25
CA SER A 68 -24.55 2.93 2.65
C SER A 68 -25.65 1.97 3.12
N THR A 69 -25.53 0.67 2.84
CA THR A 69 -26.55 -0.33 3.13
C THR A 69 -26.34 -0.93 4.51
N LYS A 70 -27.41 -0.98 5.31
CA LYS A 70 -27.39 -1.63 6.63
C LYS A 70 -27.72 -3.11 6.45
N LEU A 71 -26.72 -3.97 6.61
CA LEU A 71 -26.86 -5.42 6.57
C LEU A 71 -26.50 -6.02 7.95
N PRO A 72 -26.97 -7.23 8.28
CA PRO A 72 -26.44 -8.00 9.42
C PRO A 72 -24.94 -8.27 9.25
N TRP A 73 -24.21 -8.43 10.36
CA TRP A 73 -22.74 -8.58 10.37
C TRP A 73 -22.23 -9.61 9.35
N LEU A 74 -22.86 -10.79 9.28
CA LEU A 74 -22.47 -11.86 8.36
C LEU A 74 -22.63 -11.43 6.89
N GLN A 75 -23.77 -10.84 6.55
CA GLN A 75 -24.02 -10.34 5.18
C GLN A 75 -23.14 -9.14 4.82
N SER A 76 -22.82 -8.28 5.80
CA SER A 76 -21.86 -7.20 5.59
C SER A 76 -20.48 -7.74 5.28
N ARG A 77 -20.04 -8.80 5.96
CA ARG A 77 -18.78 -9.48 5.66
C ARG A 77 -18.79 -10.06 4.25
N ASP A 78 -19.86 -10.76 3.89
CA ASP A 78 -20.00 -11.34 2.56
C ASP A 78 -19.93 -10.27 1.44
N ASP A 79 -20.60 -9.12 1.62
CA ASP A 79 -20.51 -7.98 0.68
C ASP A 79 -19.08 -7.42 0.58
N CYS A 80 -18.36 -7.28 1.71
CA CYS A 80 -16.96 -6.87 1.69
C CYS A 80 -16.09 -7.86 0.90
N GLN A 81 -16.28 -9.17 1.10
CA GLN A 81 -15.53 -10.23 0.43
C GLN A 81 -15.83 -10.30 -1.07
N GLN A 82 -17.09 -10.11 -1.47
CA GLN A 82 -17.47 -10.00 -2.88
C GLN A 82 -16.80 -8.80 -3.59
N ARG A 83 -16.45 -7.76 -2.84
CA ARG A 83 -15.71 -6.59 -3.33
C ARG A 83 -14.19 -6.75 -3.28
N GLY A 84 -13.68 -7.90 -2.85
CA GLY A 84 -12.24 -8.16 -2.72
C GLY A 84 -11.61 -7.55 -1.46
N ALA A 85 -12.40 -7.29 -0.42
CA ALA A 85 -11.96 -6.79 0.89
C ALA A 85 -12.52 -7.66 2.03
N ASP A 86 -12.36 -7.26 3.29
CA ASP A 86 -13.04 -7.85 4.45
C ASP A 86 -13.43 -6.71 5.42
N LEU A 87 -14.21 -7.01 6.46
CA LEU A 87 -14.55 -6.03 7.48
C LEU A 87 -13.30 -5.51 8.18
N VAL A 88 -13.31 -4.21 8.51
CA VAL A 88 -12.13 -3.52 9.03
C VAL A 88 -11.62 -4.11 10.36
N ILE A 89 -10.31 -4.37 10.40
CA ILE A 89 -9.56 -4.66 11.62
C ILE A 89 -8.92 -3.36 12.07
N ILE A 90 -9.15 -2.96 13.32
CA ILE A 90 -8.60 -1.72 13.87
C ILE A 90 -7.29 -2.06 14.59
N ASN A 91 -6.17 -1.70 13.97
CA ASN A 91 -4.82 -1.99 14.47
C ASN A 91 -4.19 -0.81 15.21
N SER A 92 -4.79 0.37 15.14
CA SER A 92 -4.23 1.58 15.73
C SER A 92 -5.30 2.53 16.26
N LYS A 93 -4.89 3.41 17.19
CA LYS A 93 -5.77 4.47 17.70
C LYS A 93 -6.11 5.49 16.59
N GLU A 94 -5.19 5.69 15.66
CA GLU A 94 -5.37 6.54 14.49
C GLU A 94 -6.46 6.01 13.57
N GLU A 95 -6.48 4.69 13.32
CA GLU A 95 -7.57 4.04 12.58
C GLU A 95 -8.90 4.13 13.33
N GLN A 96 -8.91 3.90 14.66
CA GLN A 96 -10.14 4.09 15.46
C GLN A 96 -10.68 5.53 15.33
N ASN A 97 -9.80 6.53 15.46
CA ASN A 97 -10.17 7.94 15.34
C ASN A 97 -10.66 8.27 13.93
N PHE A 98 -10.05 7.69 12.89
CA PHE A 98 -10.49 7.84 11.51
C PHE A 98 -11.91 7.29 11.32
N MET A 99 -12.18 6.07 11.82
CA MET A 99 -13.51 5.46 11.77
C MET A 99 -14.56 6.29 12.53
N GLY A 100 -14.18 6.92 13.65
CA GLY A 100 -15.06 7.80 14.43
C GLY A 100 -15.57 9.03 13.68
N LYS A 101 -14.85 9.52 12.65
CA LYS A 101 -15.23 10.71 11.87
C LYS A 101 -16.46 10.51 10.99
N PHE A 102 -16.82 9.26 10.69
CA PHE A 102 -17.95 8.98 9.81
C PHE A 102 -19.30 9.13 10.51
N HIS A 103 -19.33 9.30 11.84
CA HIS A 103 -20.54 9.47 12.65
C HIS A 103 -21.66 8.46 12.34
N ARG A 104 -21.27 7.22 12.00
CA ARG A 104 -22.17 6.13 11.60
C ARG A 104 -21.81 4.85 12.36
N LEU A 105 -22.84 4.18 12.87
CA LEU A 105 -22.70 2.82 13.37
C LEU A 105 -22.38 1.90 12.18
N THR A 106 -21.19 1.32 12.17
CA THR A 106 -20.67 0.49 11.09
C THR A 106 -20.14 -0.80 11.68
N TRP A 107 -20.42 -1.93 11.04
CA TRP A 107 -19.81 -3.20 11.44
C TRP A 107 -18.30 -3.17 11.25
N ILE A 108 -17.59 -3.71 12.23
CA ILE A 108 -16.15 -3.96 12.16
C ILE A 108 -15.89 -5.46 12.17
N GLY A 109 -14.67 -5.85 11.86
CA GLY A 109 -14.27 -7.25 11.74
C GLY A 109 -14.21 -8.03 13.06
N LEU A 110 -14.90 -7.60 14.13
CA LEU A 110 -14.97 -8.33 15.39
C LEU A 110 -16.12 -9.32 15.40
N THR A 111 -15.84 -10.54 15.84
CA THR A 111 -16.85 -11.57 16.12
C THR A 111 -16.60 -12.19 17.49
N HIS A 112 -17.69 -12.48 18.22
CA HIS A 112 -17.63 -13.18 19.48
C HIS A 112 -17.79 -14.68 19.25
N LYS A 113 -16.78 -15.47 19.62
CA LYS A 113 -16.86 -16.93 19.55
C LYS A 113 -17.39 -17.48 20.88
N ALA A 114 -18.58 -18.08 20.84
CA ALA A 114 -19.23 -18.65 22.02
C ALA A 114 -18.37 -19.74 22.70
N GLU A 115 -17.71 -20.58 21.90
CA GLU A 115 -16.87 -21.68 22.37
C GLU A 115 -15.68 -21.21 23.21
N THR A 116 -15.04 -20.12 22.82
CA THR A 116 -13.84 -19.58 23.49
C THR A 116 -14.18 -18.46 24.47
N MET A 117 -15.42 -17.98 24.46
CA MET A 117 -15.88 -16.76 25.16
C MET A 117 -14.97 -15.55 24.89
N LYS A 118 -14.40 -15.47 23.69
CA LYS A 118 -13.43 -14.44 23.29
C LYS A 118 -13.85 -13.73 22.00
N TRP A 119 -13.36 -12.51 21.87
CA TRP A 119 -13.49 -11.71 20.65
C TRP A 119 -12.31 -11.99 19.72
N ASN A 120 -12.64 -12.28 18.47
CA ASN A 120 -11.67 -12.53 17.40
C ASN A 120 -11.93 -11.56 16.25
N TRP A 121 -10.85 -11.19 15.58
CA TRP A 121 -10.93 -10.51 14.30
C TRP A 121 -11.26 -11.48 13.16
N VAL A 122 -11.71 -10.95 12.03
CA VAL A 122 -12.06 -11.72 10.82
C VAL A 122 -10.89 -12.51 10.23
N ASP A 123 -9.65 -12.12 10.55
CA ASP A 123 -8.41 -12.83 10.20
C ASP A 123 -8.06 -13.97 11.17
N GLY A 124 -8.87 -14.17 12.22
CA GLY A 124 -8.69 -15.20 13.23
C GLY A 124 -7.87 -14.79 14.45
N THR A 125 -7.23 -13.62 14.42
CA THR A 125 -6.44 -13.11 15.56
C THR A 125 -7.33 -12.76 16.75
N LEU A 126 -6.78 -12.84 17.97
CA LEU A 126 -7.50 -12.47 19.18
C LEU A 126 -7.50 -10.95 19.35
N LEU A 127 -8.57 -10.41 19.90
CA LEU A 127 -8.61 -9.01 20.29
C LEU A 127 -7.66 -8.77 21.49
N THR A 128 -6.54 -8.10 21.25
CA THR A 128 -5.56 -7.70 22.28
C THR A 128 -5.59 -6.20 22.59
N GLU A 129 -6.14 -5.40 21.67
CA GLU A 129 -6.03 -3.94 21.73
C GLU A 129 -6.96 -3.32 22.78
N ARG A 130 -6.34 -2.70 23.80
CA ARG A 130 -7.07 -2.09 24.92
C ARG A 130 -8.00 -0.96 24.50
N PHE A 131 -7.64 -0.21 23.46
CA PHE A 131 -8.47 0.88 22.95
C PHE A 131 -9.75 0.40 22.27
N VAL A 132 -9.74 -0.80 21.67
CA VAL A 132 -10.91 -1.46 21.09
C VAL A 132 -11.73 -2.20 22.16
N LEU A 133 -11.11 -2.69 23.23
CA LEU A 133 -11.84 -3.29 24.36
C LEU A 133 -12.86 -2.32 24.97
N LEU A 134 -12.57 -1.03 24.99
CA LEU A 134 -13.52 -0.01 25.42
C LEU A 134 -14.77 0.01 24.52
N LEU A 135 -14.60 -0.06 23.20
CA LEU A 135 -15.72 -0.13 22.25
C LEU A 135 -16.56 -1.40 22.43
N VAL A 136 -15.91 -2.54 22.72
CA VAL A 136 -16.61 -3.81 22.97
C VAL A 136 -17.46 -3.75 24.24
N ASN A 137 -16.99 -3.06 25.27
CA ASN A 137 -17.78 -2.87 26.49
C ASN A 137 -19.04 -2.06 26.24
N ASP A 138 -19.00 -1.10 25.32
CA ASP A 138 -20.17 -0.33 24.89
C ASP A 138 -21.12 -1.17 24.03
N MET A 139 -20.59 -2.05 23.15
CA MET A 139 -21.41 -2.97 22.35
C MET A 139 -22.15 -4.04 23.18
N LYS A 140 -21.68 -4.38 24.38
CA LYS A 140 -22.37 -5.33 25.27
C LYS A 140 -23.58 -4.73 25.99
N GLN A 141 -23.74 -3.40 25.99
CA GLN A 141 -24.81 -2.71 26.71
C GLN A 141 -26.05 -2.39 25.84
N ASN A 142 -26.08 -2.89 24.60
CA ASN A 142 -27.15 -2.65 23.63
C ASN A 142 -27.62 -3.98 23.03
#